data_AF-A0AAJ2VAX2-F1
#
_entry.id   AF-A0AAJ2VAX2-F1
#
_cell.length_a   1.000
_cell.length_b   1.000
_cell.length_c   1.000
_cell.angle_alpha   90.00
_cell.angle_beta   90.00
_cell.angle_gamma   90.00
#
_symmetry.space_group_name_H-M   'P 1'
#
loop_
_entity.id
_entity.type
_entity.pdbx_description
1 polymer ?
#
loop_
_entity_poly.entity_id
_entity_poly.type
_entity_poly.pdbx_seq_one_letter_code
_entity_poly.pdbx_strand_id
1 'polypeptide(L)'
;MRRLPWRPPALLPGGGAGLVYAALQSTLGPLAAWLAACFLGVLASLLATPWWRRLAVAAGFPLSCLMLWGPGGLAAISPWLWLAALGLLTLVYPLNAWRDAPLFPTPTDALQGLADAAPLPDGAAVLDAGCGLGDGLRALRGQYPQARLRGMEWSWPLRWLCALRCPWARVRRADIWLADWSGYQMVYLFQRPESMGRAAVKAATELPEGAWLVSLDFALPGVEPSWQRQGPGRHSLWVYRMPLGGAGEAVVHVPEPEETPYEKAQRELQQRR
;
A
#
# COMPACT_ATOMS: atom_id res chain seq x y z
N MET A 1 -27.33 -9.06 -18.89
CA MET A 1 -27.29 -7.79 -18.14
C MET A 1 -26.11 -7.82 -17.17
N ARG A 2 -25.04 -7.06 -17.45
CA ARG A 2 -23.87 -6.95 -16.57
C ARG A 2 -24.33 -6.33 -15.25
N ARG A 3 -24.24 -7.07 -14.14
CA ARG A 3 -24.45 -6.51 -12.80
C ARG A 3 -23.26 -5.59 -12.54
N LEU A 4 -23.50 -4.29 -12.49
CA LEU A 4 -22.52 -3.32 -11.98
C LEU A 4 -22.02 -3.83 -10.62
N PRO A 5 -20.70 -4.09 -10.44
CA PRO A 5 -20.17 -4.62 -9.18
C PRO A 5 -20.34 -3.61 -8.04
N TRP A 6 -20.51 -2.34 -8.39
CA TRP A 6 -20.80 -1.28 -7.45
C TRP A 6 -22.30 -1.23 -7.13
N ARG A 7 -22.71 -2.00 -6.12
CA ARG A 7 -24.00 -1.77 -5.48
C ARG A 7 -23.94 -0.36 -4.86
N PRO A 8 -24.92 0.52 -5.12
CA PRO A 8 -24.87 1.89 -4.59
C PRO A 8 -24.54 1.86 -3.10
N PRO A 9 -23.57 2.68 -2.64
CA PRO A 9 -23.16 2.70 -1.24
C PRO A 9 -24.40 2.89 -0.38
N ALA A 10 -24.45 2.23 0.79
CA ALA A 10 -25.57 2.30 1.73
C ALA A 10 -25.94 3.76 2.14
N LEU A 11 -25.08 4.72 1.81
CA LEU A 11 -25.27 6.16 1.93
C LEU A 11 -26.41 6.71 1.07
N LEU A 12 -26.70 6.15 -0.11
CA LEU A 12 -27.73 6.69 -1.02
C LEU A 12 -29.15 6.54 -0.46
N PRO A 13 -29.58 5.35 0.03
CA PRO A 13 -30.86 5.21 0.72
C PRO A 13 -30.98 6.09 1.98
N GLY A 14 -29.92 6.19 2.78
CA GLY A 14 -29.91 7.01 4.00
C GLY A 14 -30.03 8.51 3.71
N GLY A 15 -29.30 9.01 2.69
CA GLY A 15 -29.39 10.40 2.24
C GLY A 15 -30.77 10.72 1.66
N GLY A 16 -31.37 9.80 0.89
CA GLY A 16 -32.73 9.97 0.36
C GLY A 16 -33.80 10.06 1.46
N ALA A 17 -33.72 9.20 2.47
CA ALA A 17 -34.59 9.28 3.65
C ALA A 17 -34.41 10.61 4.41
N GLY A 18 -33.16 11.08 4.54
CA GLY A 18 -32.85 12.39 5.13
C GLY A 18 -33.45 13.58 4.39
N LEU A 19 -33.43 13.56 3.06
CA LEU A 19 -34.05 14.60 2.23
C LEU A 19 -35.58 14.61 2.36
N VAL A 20 -36.20 13.42 2.41
CA VAL A 20 -37.64 13.28 2.62
C VAL A 20 -38.04 13.80 4.00
N TYR A 21 -37.27 13.50 5.05
CA TYR A 21 -37.47 14.07 6.37
C TYR A 21 -37.37 15.60 6.35
N ALA A 22 -36.31 16.15 5.76
CA ALA A 22 -36.08 17.60 5.69
C ALA A 22 -37.19 18.34 4.90
N ALA A 23 -37.74 17.72 3.85
CA ALA A 23 -38.80 18.29 3.03
C ALA A 23 -40.18 18.22 3.68
N LEU A 24 -40.47 17.16 4.44
CA LEU A 24 -41.79 16.91 5.02
C LEU A 24 -41.95 17.42 6.46
N GLN A 25 -40.85 17.70 7.18
CA GLN A 25 -40.92 18.09 8.59
C GLN A 25 -41.69 19.40 8.83
N SER A 26 -41.66 20.33 7.88
CA SER A 26 -42.37 21.62 7.98
C SER A 26 -43.87 21.51 7.70
N THR A 27 -44.31 20.48 6.98
CA THR A 27 -45.70 20.32 6.53
C THR A 27 -46.47 19.28 7.34
N LEU A 28 -45.86 18.12 7.61
CA LEU A 28 -46.48 17.00 8.34
C LEU A 28 -46.10 16.98 9.82
N GLY A 29 -45.17 17.82 10.24
CA GLY A 29 -44.56 17.78 11.56
C GLY A 29 -43.44 16.74 11.68
N PRO A 30 -42.56 16.88 12.68
CA PRO A 30 -41.31 16.12 12.78
C PRO A 30 -41.53 14.61 12.96
N LEU A 31 -42.53 14.21 13.74
CA LEU A 31 -42.81 12.79 13.98
C LEU A 31 -43.30 12.08 12.72
N ALA A 32 -44.26 12.67 12.00
CA ALA A 32 -44.81 12.08 10.78
C ALA A 32 -43.78 12.05 9.65
N ALA A 33 -42.99 13.11 9.49
CA ALA A 33 -41.88 13.15 8.54
C ALA A 33 -40.80 12.09 8.85
N TRP A 34 -40.50 11.87 10.14
CA TRP A 34 -39.54 10.86 10.57
C TRP A 34 -40.03 9.44 10.27
N LEU A 35 -41.31 9.14 10.54
CA LEU A 35 -41.92 7.86 10.20
C LEU A 35 -41.93 7.61 8.69
N ALA A 36 -42.24 8.63 7.87
CA ALA A 36 -42.21 8.54 6.41
C ALA A 36 -40.79 8.24 5.87
N ALA A 37 -39.77 8.88 6.43
CA ALA A 37 -38.38 8.64 6.08
C ALA A 37 -37.88 7.25 6.53
N CYS A 38 -38.28 6.78 7.72
CA CYS A 38 -38.02 5.41 8.17
C CYS A 38 -38.67 4.37 7.25
N PHE A 39 -39.93 4.61 6.85
CA PHE A 39 -40.66 3.73 5.94
C PHE A 39 -39.96 3.63 4.58
N LEU A 40 -39.48 4.76 4.03
CA LEU A 40 -38.69 4.75 2.80
C LEU A 40 -37.40 3.94 2.95
N GLY A 41 -36.70 4.05 4.09
CA GLY A 41 -35.52 3.24 4.39
C GLY A 41 -35.82 1.73 4.44
N VAL A 42 -36.95 1.35 5.02
CA VAL A 42 -37.43 -0.05 5.04
C VAL A 42 -37.73 -0.54 3.62
N LEU A 43 -38.42 0.25 2.80
CA LEU A 43 -38.69 -0.09 1.40
C LEU A 43 -37.40 -0.25 0.59
N ALA A 44 -36.44 0.66 0.76
CA ALA A 44 -35.14 0.60 0.10
C ALA A 44 -34.32 -0.64 0.54
N SER A 45 -34.52 -1.12 1.78
CA SER A 45 -33.84 -2.32 2.28
C SER A 45 -34.21 -3.60 1.53
N LEU A 46 -35.39 -3.65 0.90
CA LEU A 46 -35.84 -4.82 0.11
C LEU A 46 -34.94 -5.05 -1.11
N LEU A 47 -34.36 -3.97 -1.65
CA LEU A 47 -33.42 -4.00 -2.77
C LEU A 47 -31.99 -4.40 -2.35
N ALA A 48 -31.71 -4.46 -1.04
CA ALA A 48 -30.41 -4.85 -0.52
C ALA A 48 -30.31 -6.37 -0.33
N THR A 49 -29.13 -6.92 -0.65
CA THR A 49 -28.69 -8.25 -0.24
C THR A 49 -27.20 -8.16 0.14
N PRO A 50 -26.67 -9.01 1.04
CA PRO A 50 -27.35 -10.01 1.89
C PRO A 50 -28.08 -9.39 3.10
N TRP A 51 -28.62 -10.21 4.02
CA TRP A 51 -29.50 -9.78 5.13
C TRP A 51 -28.91 -8.68 6.03
N TRP A 52 -27.61 -8.72 6.36
CA TRP A 52 -26.96 -7.69 7.16
C TRP A 52 -27.00 -6.31 6.47
N ARG A 53 -26.96 -6.28 5.13
CA ARG A 53 -27.09 -5.04 4.36
C ARG A 53 -28.51 -4.52 4.36
N ARG A 54 -29.52 -5.39 4.43
CA ARG A 54 -30.92 -4.98 4.61
C ARG A 54 -31.11 -4.29 5.95
N LEU A 55 -30.57 -4.88 7.02
CA LEU A 55 -30.59 -4.27 8.35
C LEU A 55 -29.87 -2.92 8.36
N ALA A 56 -28.68 -2.84 7.76
CA ALA A 56 -27.94 -1.58 7.68
C ALA A 56 -28.70 -0.48 6.91
N VAL A 57 -29.38 -0.82 5.80
CA VAL A 57 -30.16 0.13 5.02
C VAL A 57 -31.44 0.57 5.75
N ALA A 58 -32.17 -0.37 6.35
CA ALA A 58 -33.40 -0.07 7.10
C ALA A 58 -33.13 0.75 8.37
N ALA A 59 -32.06 0.41 9.10
CA ALA A 59 -31.71 1.07 10.36
C ALA A 59 -30.87 2.35 10.16
N GLY A 60 -30.33 2.60 8.97
CA GLY A 60 -29.37 3.68 8.73
C GLY A 60 -29.93 5.08 9.06
N PHE A 61 -31.14 5.40 8.60
CA PHE A 61 -31.79 6.68 8.89
C PHE A 61 -32.24 6.85 10.36
N PRO A 62 -32.97 5.91 10.99
CA PRO A 62 -33.35 6.07 12.39
C PRO A 62 -32.13 6.13 13.33
N LEU A 63 -31.08 5.35 13.06
CA LEU A 63 -29.84 5.40 13.83
C LEU A 63 -29.08 6.72 13.62
N SER A 64 -29.03 7.25 12.39
CA SER A 64 -28.38 8.55 12.17
C SER A 64 -29.14 9.68 12.85
N CYS A 65 -30.48 9.68 12.82
CA CYS A 65 -31.29 10.64 13.58
C CYS A 65 -31.06 10.53 15.08
N LEU A 66 -31.01 9.31 15.63
CA LEU A 66 -30.74 9.08 17.04
C LEU A 66 -29.32 9.51 17.44
N MET A 67 -28.32 9.20 16.61
CA MET A 67 -26.94 9.61 16.86
C MET A 67 -26.76 11.11 16.74
N LEU A 68 -27.45 11.80 15.82
CA LEU A 68 -27.28 13.24 15.65
C LEU A 68 -28.09 14.03 16.68
N TRP A 69 -29.38 13.68 16.85
CA TRP A 69 -30.37 14.48 17.60
C TRP A 69 -30.88 13.82 18.88
N GLY A 70 -30.45 12.60 19.19
CA GLY A 70 -30.82 11.92 20.42
C GLY A 70 -30.17 12.53 21.67
N PRO A 71 -30.57 12.07 22.87
CA PRO A 71 -29.92 12.46 24.12
C PRO A 71 -28.43 12.10 24.10
N GLY A 72 -27.54 13.09 24.22
CA GLY A 72 -26.10 12.88 24.06
C GLY A 72 -25.63 12.71 22.60
N GLY A 73 -26.45 13.10 21.63
CA GLY A 73 -26.15 13.01 20.21
C GLY A 73 -24.99 13.90 19.77
N LEU A 74 -24.39 13.56 18.62
CA LEU A 74 -23.24 14.22 18.02
C LEU A 74 -23.49 15.69 17.68
N ALA A 75 -24.75 16.12 17.50
CA ALA A 75 -25.08 17.54 17.32
C ALA A 75 -24.93 18.36 18.61
N ALA A 76 -24.99 17.71 19.78
CA ALA A 76 -24.73 18.36 21.07
C ALA A 76 -23.22 18.47 21.37
N ILE A 77 -22.36 17.80 20.60
CA ILE A 77 -20.91 17.89 20.74
C ILE A 77 -20.44 19.21 20.12
N SER A 78 -19.65 19.98 20.88
CA SER A 78 -19.08 21.23 20.40
C SER A 78 -18.29 21.04 19.09
N PRO A 79 -18.51 21.88 18.05
CA PRO A 79 -17.74 21.82 16.80
C PRO A 79 -16.22 21.89 17.03
N TRP A 80 -15.78 22.58 18.08
CA TRP A 80 -14.37 22.65 18.47
C TRP A 80 -13.78 21.31 18.90
N LEU A 81 -14.58 20.41 19.48
CA LEU A 81 -14.12 19.06 19.82
C LEU A 81 -13.92 18.21 18.56
N TRP A 82 -14.76 18.39 17.54
CA TRP A 82 -14.53 17.78 16.23
C TRP A 82 -13.27 18.31 15.55
N LEU A 83 -13.04 19.62 15.61
CA LEU A 83 -11.79 20.22 15.13
C LEU A 83 -10.58 19.73 15.91
N ALA A 84 -10.68 19.58 17.23
CA ALA A 84 -9.61 19.02 18.05
C ALA A 84 -9.33 17.54 17.72
N ALA A 85 -10.38 16.72 17.52
CA ALA A 85 -10.24 15.34 17.09
C ALA A 85 -9.61 15.23 15.70
N LEU A 86 -10.02 16.07 14.75
CA LEU A 86 -9.42 16.15 13.42
C LEU A 86 -7.96 16.65 13.47
N GLY A 87 -7.67 17.64 14.31
CA GLY A 87 -6.33 18.15 14.54
C GLY A 87 -5.42 17.08 15.14
N LEU A 88 -5.89 16.37 16.16
CA LEU A 88 -5.20 15.22 16.75
C LEU A 88 -4.96 14.12 15.73
N LEU A 89 -5.97 13.80 14.91
CA LEU A 89 -5.83 12.83 13.84
C LEU A 89 -4.73 13.28 12.87
N THR A 90 -4.73 14.54 12.42
CA THR A 90 -3.71 15.11 11.53
C THR A 90 -2.30 15.07 12.14
N LEU A 91 -2.18 15.39 13.43
CA LEU A 91 -0.91 15.36 14.18
C LEU A 91 -0.35 13.94 14.32
N VAL A 92 -1.23 12.95 14.51
CA VAL A 92 -0.87 11.54 14.62
C VAL A 92 -0.73 10.91 13.22
N TYR A 93 -1.35 11.50 12.20
CA TYR A 93 -1.38 10.97 10.84
C TYR A 93 0.03 11.01 10.25
N PRO A 94 0.65 9.84 10.00
CA PRO A 94 2.01 9.81 9.49
C PRO A 94 1.99 10.21 8.02
N LEU A 95 2.22 11.50 7.73
CA LEU A 95 2.35 12.02 6.36
C LEU A 95 3.39 11.23 5.54
N ASN A 96 4.40 10.67 6.20
CA ASN A 96 5.44 9.86 5.58
C ASN A 96 4.95 8.46 5.15
N ALA A 97 3.90 7.92 5.76
CA ALA A 97 3.41 6.57 5.46
C ALA A 97 2.79 6.44 4.06
N TRP A 98 2.47 7.55 3.39
CA TRP A 98 2.03 7.54 1.99
C TRP A 98 3.18 7.27 1.00
N ARG A 99 4.41 7.65 1.38
CA ARG A 99 5.61 7.45 0.56
C ARG A 99 6.17 6.03 0.70
N ASP A 100 5.93 5.37 1.83
CA ASP A 100 6.39 4.00 2.08
C ASP A 100 5.53 2.96 1.38
N ALA A 101 6.12 1.88 0.86
CA ALA A 101 5.37 0.80 0.22
C ALA A 101 4.26 0.26 1.16
N PRO A 102 3.03 0.02 0.65
CA PRO A 102 2.03 -0.66 1.47
C PRO A 102 2.58 -2.04 1.85
N LEU A 103 2.30 -2.48 3.08
CA LEU A 103 2.78 -3.77 3.56
C LEU A 103 2.14 -4.89 2.75
N PHE A 104 2.90 -5.45 1.81
CA PHE A 104 2.54 -6.64 1.06
C PHE A 104 3.49 -7.79 1.44
N PRO A 105 2.97 -8.91 1.98
CA PRO A 105 3.82 -10.01 2.37
C PRO A 105 4.40 -10.70 1.13
N THR A 106 5.70 -10.99 1.16
CA THR A 106 6.33 -11.88 0.18
C THR A 106 5.67 -13.26 0.24
N PRO A 107 5.14 -13.80 -0.87
CA PRO A 107 4.62 -15.16 -0.88
C PRO A 107 5.70 -16.18 -0.53
N THR A 108 5.35 -17.26 0.17
CA THR A 108 6.30 -18.28 0.65
C THR A 108 7.16 -18.89 -0.46
N ASP A 109 6.59 -19.01 -1.66
CA ASP A 109 7.21 -19.66 -2.82
C ASP A 109 7.78 -18.68 -3.85
N ALA A 110 7.69 -17.37 -3.57
CA ALA A 110 8.15 -16.32 -4.48
C ALA A 110 9.65 -16.43 -4.77
N LEU A 111 10.45 -16.87 -3.80
CA LEU A 111 11.92 -16.96 -3.91
C LEU A 111 12.44 -18.36 -4.28
N GLN A 112 11.59 -19.32 -4.64
CA GLN A 112 12.06 -20.65 -5.03
C GLN A 112 13.07 -20.62 -6.20
N GLY A 113 14.10 -21.47 -6.14
CA GLY A 113 15.15 -21.53 -7.17
C GLY A 113 16.11 -20.35 -7.15
N LEU A 114 15.95 -19.41 -6.22
CA LEU A 114 16.86 -18.25 -6.08
C LEU A 114 18.28 -18.70 -5.72
N ALA A 115 18.43 -19.74 -4.88
CA ALA A 115 19.74 -20.27 -4.52
C ALA A 115 20.52 -20.86 -5.70
N ASP A 116 19.82 -21.41 -6.70
CA ASP A 116 20.44 -21.94 -7.92
C ASP A 116 20.87 -20.81 -8.87
N ALA A 117 20.05 -19.76 -8.97
CA ALA A 117 20.31 -18.61 -9.83
C ALA A 117 21.36 -17.64 -9.26
N ALA A 118 21.40 -17.49 -7.93
CA ALA A 118 22.29 -16.61 -7.20
C ALA A 118 22.95 -17.37 -6.04
N PRO A 119 23.94 -18.24 -6.34
CA PRO A 119 24.62 -19.01 -5.31
C PRO A 119 25.39 -18.09 -4.37
N LEU A 120 25.32 -18.40 -3.07
CA LEU A 120 26.02 -17.69 -2.00
C LEU A 120 26.86 -18.67 -1.19
N PRO A 121 28.06 -18.27 -0.73
CA PRO A 121 28.82 -19.09 0.21
C PRO A 121 28.12 -19.17 1.56
N ASP A 122 28.43 -20.22 2.32
CA ASP A 122 27.94 -20.36 3.68
C ASP A 122 28.31 -19.15 4.55
N GLY A 123 27.38 -18.70 5.38
CA GLY A 123 27.57 -17.54 6.24
C GLY A 123 27.49 -16.18 5.52
N ALA A 124 27.18 -16.15 4.21
CA ALA A 124 26.98 -14.90 3.48
C ALA A 124 25.95 -13.98 4.16
N ALA A 125 26.23 -12.68 4.19
CA ALA A 125 25.34 -11.67 4.70
C ALA A 125 24.30 -11.29 3.63
N VAL A 126 23.03 -11.50 3.96
CA VAL A 126 21.89 -11.19 3.07
C VAL A 126 20.98 -10.19 3.77
N LEU A 127 20.62 -9.13 3.05
CA LEU A 127 19.74 -8.08 3.51
C LEU A 127 18.34 -8.22 2.90
N ASP A 128 17.31 -8.19 3.73
CA ASP A 128 15.94 -7.86 3.35
C ASP A 128 15.70 -6.35 3.61
N ALA A 129 15.69 -5.55 2.55
CA ALA A 129 15.59 -4.10 2.58
C ALA A 129 14.12 -3.65 2.48
N GLY A 130 13.51 -3.43 3.65
CA GLY A 130 12.07 -3.19 3.81
C GLY A 130 11.35 -4.44 4.31
N CYS A 131 11.89 -5.07 5.35
CA CYS A 131 11.51 -6.43 5.73
C CYS A 131 10.08 -6.58 6.31
N GLY A 132 9.38 -5.49 6.62
CA GLY A 132 7.97 -5.54 7.05
C GLY A 132 7.75 -6.43 8.27
N LEU A 133 6.92 -7.47 8.13
CA LEU A 133 6.68 -8.50 9.17
C LEU A 133 7.61 -9.73 9.07
N GLY A 134 8.58 -9.70 8.14
CA GLY A 134 9.61 -10.72 7.96
C GLY A 134 9.24 -11.86 7.02
N ASP A 135 8.22 -11.70 6.16
CA ASP A 135 7.85 -12.74 5.21
C ASP A 135 8.93 -12.94 4.13
N GLY A 136 9.58 -11.85 3.69
CA GLY A 136 10.78 -11.89 2.83
C GLY A 136 11.94 -12.62 3.49
N LEU A 137 12.29 -12.26 4.72
CA LEU A 137 13.27 -12.98 5.53
C LEU A 137 12.98 -14.49 5.60
N ARG A 138 11.72 -14.90 5.85
CA ARG A 138 11.35 -16.33 5.94
C ARG A 138 11.56 -17.05 4.60
N ALA A 139 11.17 -16.42 3.49
CA ALA A 139 11.41 -16.96 2.16
C ALA A 139 12.92 -17.08 1.88
N LEU A 140 13.71 -16.05 2.22
CA LEU A 140 15.17 -16.07 2.11
C LEU A 140 15.80 -17.17 2.95
N ARG A 141 15.32 -17.42 4.17
CA ARG A 141 15.81 -18.53 5.01
C ARG A 141 15.56 -19.89 4.38
N GLY A 142 14.45 -20.05 3.67
CA GLY A 142 14.15 -21.28 2.95
C GLY A 142 15.15 -21.57 1.82
N GLN A 143 15.69 -20.53 1.19
CA GLN A 143 16.68 -20.65 0.09
C GLN A 143 18.13 -20.66 0.61
N TYR A 144 18.41 -19.90 1.67
CA TYR A 144 19.75 -19.70 2.21
C TYR A 144 19.78 -19.99 3.72
N PRO A 145 19.64 -21.26 4.13
CA PRO A 145 19.56 -21.63 5.55
C PRO A 145 20.82 -21.30 6.36
N GLN A 146 21.99 -21.25 5.70
CA GLN A 146 23.29 -20.93 6.31
C GLN A 146 23.65 -19.42 6.24
N ALA A 147 22.81 -18.59 5.60
CA ALA A 147 23.10 -17.17 5.47
C ALA A 147 22.83 -16.39 6.77
N ARG A 148 23.59 -15.31 6.95
CA ARG A 148 23.41 -14.34 8.03
C ARG A 148 22.36 -13.31 7.61
N LEU A 149 21.10 -13.67 7.81
CA LEU A 149 19.96 -12.87 7.39
C LEU A 149 19.80 -11.61 8.26
N ARG A 150 19.66 -10.45 7.60
CA ARG A 150 19.43 -9.16 8.26
C ARG A 150 18.22 -8.48 7.64
N GLY A 151 17.39 -7.88 8.49
CA GLY A 151 16.23 -7.09 8.08
C GLY A 151 16.41 -5.62 8.42
N MET A 152 16.03 -4.73 7.51
CA MET A 152 15.90 -3.30 7.78
C MET A 152 14.45 -2.87 7.57
N GLU A 153 13.90 -2.17 8.55
CA GLU A 153 12.52 -1.68 8.54
C GLU A 153 12.46 -0.28 9.14
N TRP A 154 11.74 0.65 8.53
CA TRP A 154 11.61 2.01 9.04
C TRP A 154 10.67 2.09 10.24
N SER A 155 9.56 1.36 10.17
CA SER A 155 8.50 1.33 11.17
C SER A 155 8.94 0.58 12.43
N TRP A 156 9.06 1.29 13.54
CA TRP A 156 9.37 0.70 14.84
C TRP A 156 8.47 -0.49 15.25
N PRO A 157 7.13 -0.42 15.13
CA PRO A 157 6.28 -1.55 15.51
C PRO A 157 6.46 -2.76 14.58
N LEU A 158 6.58 -2.56 13.27
CA LEU A 158 6.82 -3.65 12.32
C LEU A 158 8.19 -4.29 12.57
N ARG A 159 9.22 -3.48 12.81
CA ARG A 159 10.56 -3.96 13.18
C ARG A 159 10.52 -4.89 14.40
N TRP A 160 9.75 -4.54 15.43
CA TRP A 160 9.66 -5.36 16.65
C TRP A 160 8.91 -6.68 16.38
N LEU A 161 7.78 -6.63 15.69
CA LEU A 161 7.02 -7.82 15.30
C LEU A 161 7.83 -8.74 14.37
N CYS A 162 8.57 -8.18 13.44
CA CYS A 162 9.48 -8.90 12.56
C CYS A 162 10.59 -9.60 13.36
N ALA A 163 11.21 -8.91 14.32
CA ALA A 163 12.22 -9.51 15.19
C ALA A 163 11.68 -10.69 16.02
N LEU A 164 10.42 -10.61 16.48
CA LEU A 164 9.76 -11.72 17.17
C LEU A 164 9.44 -12.90 16.23
N ARG A 165 8.98 -12.62 15.01
CA ARG A 165 8.68 -13.66 14.00
C ARG A 165 9.94 -14.31 13.43
N CYS A 166 11.04 -13.57 13.38
CA CYS A 166 12.31 -13.96 12.79
C CYS A 166 13.47 -13.86 13.81
N PRO A 167 13.46 -14.62 14.92
CA PRO A 167 14.48 -14.50 15.98
C PRO A 167 15.89 -14.92 15.55
N TRP A 168 15.98 -15.61 14.42
CA TRP A 168 17.21 -16.07 13.76
C TRP A 168 17.80 -15.03 12.80
N ALA A 169 17.08 -13.93 12.53
CA ALA A 169 17.57 -12.81 11.73
C ALA A 169 17.91 -11.61 12.62
N ARG A 170 18.88 -10.79 12.19
CA ARG A 170 19.16 -9.51 12.86
C ARG A 170 18.30 -8.41 12.22
N VAL A 171 17.22 -8.02 12.91
CA VAL A 171 16.32 -6.96 12.44
C VAL A 171 16.59 -5.64 13.17
N ARG A 172 16.84 -4.58 12.41
CA ARG A 172 17.08 -3.22 12.94
C ARG A 172 16.16 -2.20 12.31
N ARG A 173 15.91 -1.11 13.04
CA ARG A 173 15.24 0.05 12.48
C ARG A 173 16.23 0.84 11.63
N ALA A 174 15.92 1.07 10.36
CA ALA A 174 16.79 1.84 9.46
C ALA A 174 16.02 2.36 8.25
N ASP A 175 16.49 3.48 7.69
CA ASP A 175 16.17 3.87 6.31
C ASP A 175 17.09 3.05 5.37
N ILE A 176 16.48 2.24 4.52
CA ILE A 176 17.20 1.34 3.60
C ILE A 176 18.07 2.09 2.59
N TRP A 177 17.73 3.33 2.29
CA TRP A 177 18.42 4.13 1.30
C TRP A 177 19.63 4.87 1.85
N LEU A 178 19.58 5.23 3.14
CA LEU A 178 20.72 5.79 3.87
C LEU A 178 21.64 4.72 4.44
N ALA A 179 21.13 3.50 4.65
CA ALA A 179 21.93 2.39 5.13
C ALA A 179 22.95 1.95 4.08
N ASP A 180 24.17 1.65 4.54
CA ASP A 180 25.25 1.10 3.73
C ASP A 180 24.95 -0.35 3.28
N TRP A 181 25.07 -0.62 1.97
CA TRP A 181 24.87 -1.93 1.36
C TRP A 181 26.18 -2.70 1.11
N SER A 182 27.36 -2.08 1.28
CA SER A 182 28.66 -2.67 0.92
C SER A 182 29.03 -3.95 1.70
N GLY A 183 28.48 -4.11 2.91
CA GLY A 183 28.71 -5.29 3.75
C GLY A 183 27.91 -6.54 3.36
N TYR A 184 27.10 -6.50 2.31
CA TYR A 184 26.17 -7.57 1.94
C TYR A 184 26.55 -8.24 0.61
N GLN A 185 26.43 -9.57 0.58
CA GLN A 185 26.62 -10.35 -0.65
C GLN A 185 25.32 -10.47 -1.44
N MET A 186 24.17 -10.21 -0.80
CA MET A 186 22.90 -10.09 -1.47
C MET A 186 22.00 -9.06 -0.77
N VAL A 187 21.31 -8.24 -1.57
CA VAL A 187 20.22 -7.37 -1.11
C VAL A 187 18.95 -7.79 -1.84
N TYR A 188 17.90 -8.05 -1.07
CA TYR A 188 16.56 -8.35 -1.53
C TYR A 188 15.63 -7.15 -1.32
N LEU A 189 14.81 -6.85 -2.33
CA LEU A 189 13.85 -5.75 -2.35
C LEU A 189 12.47 -6.26 -2.80
N PHE A 190 11.42 -5.81 -2.11
CA PHE A 190 10.05 -5.86 -2.61
C PHE A 190 9.41 -4.49 -2.39
N GLN A 191 9.66 -3.59 -3.33
CA GLN A 191 9.38 -2.15 -3.19
C GLN A 191 8.32 -1.70 -4.20
N ARG A 192 8.46 -0.49 -4.76
CA ARG A 192 7.59 0.08 -5.78
C ARG A 192 8.40 0.40 -7.05
N PRO A 193 7.78 0.45 -8.23
CA PRO A 193 8.49 0.69 -9.49
C PRO A 193 9.23 2.03 -9.49
N GLU A 194 8.67 3.07 -8.87
CA GLU A 194 9.28 4.41 -8.83
C GLU A 194 10.60 4.44 -8.03
N SER A 195 10.82 3.46 -7.16
CA SER A 195 12.04 3.36 -6.35
C SER A 195 13.16 2.55 -7.02
N MET A 196 12.89 1.87 -8.13
CA MET A 196 13.84 0.93 -8.75
C MET A 196 15.01 1.60 -9.45
N GLY A 197 14.84 2.81 -10.00
CA GLY A 197 15.96 3.61 -10.48
C GLY A 197 16.95 3.96 -9.37
N ARG A 198 16.45 4.37 -8.20
CA ARG A 198 17.28 4.64 -7.02
C ARG A 198 17.98 3.37 -6.52
N ALA A 199 17.30 2.23 -6.53
CA ALA A 199 17.88 0.95 -6.16
C ALA A 199 19.01 0.52 -7.11
N ALA A 200 18.85 0.73 -8.42
CA ALA A 200 19.89 0.45 -9.42
C ALA A 200 21.16 1.27 -9.15
N VAL A 201 21.01 2.59 -8.98
CA VAL A 201 22.14 3.49 -8.68
C VAL A 201 22.84 3.09 -7.38
N LYS A 202 22.07 2.86 -6.31
CA LYS A 202 22.63 2.47 -5.01
C LYS A 202 23.35 1.12 -5.07
N ALA A 203 22.77 0.12 -5.73
CA ALA A 203 23.40 -1.18 -5.90
C ALA A 203 24.70 -1.11 -6.70
N ALA A 204 24.69 -0.40 -7.83
CA ALA A 204 25.89 -0.20 -8.64
C ALA A 204 27.02 0.54 -7.90
N THR A 205 26.65 1.43 -6.95
CA THR A 205 27.61 2.23 -6.20
C THR A 205 28.17 1.49 -4.98
N GLU A 206 27.33 0.75 -4.26
CA GLU A 206 27.68 0.24 -2.93
C GLU A 206 27.89 -1.27 -2.87
N LEU A 207 27.23 -2.07 -3.71
CA LEU A 207 27.38 -3.53 -3.62
C LEU A 207 28.76 -3.97 -4.13
N PRO A 208 29.41 -4.93 -3.45
CA PRO A 208 30.70 -5.42 -3.89
C PRO A 208 30.57 -6.22 -5.18
N GLU A 209 31.68 -6.35 -5.91
CA GLU A 209 31.75 -7.16 -7.12
C GLU A 209 31.29 -8.61 -6.85
N GLY A 210 30.47 -9.14 -7.76
CA GLY A 210 29.91 -10.49 -7.63
C GLY A 210 28.74 -10.62 -6.64
N ALA A 211 28.37 -9.56 -5.91
CA ALA A 211 27.16 -9.55 -5.09
C ALA A 211 25.89 -9.55 -5.95
N TRP A 212 24.76 -9.83 -5.31
CA TRP A 212 23.47 -9.96 -5.97
C TRP A 212 22.48 -8.89 -5.48
N LEU A 213 21.77 -8.27 -6.42
CA LEU A 213 20.53 -7.55 -6.14
C LEU A 213 19.36 -8.39 -6.62
N VAL A 214 18.37 -8.60 -5.74
CA VAL A 214 17.18 -9.39 -6.03
C VAL A 214 15.96 -8.50 -5.82
N SER A 215 15.09 -8.41 -6.82
CA SER A 215 13.86 -7.63 -6.74
C SER A 215 12.65 -8.51 -7.03
N LEU A 216 11.63 -8.41 -6.18
CA LEU A 216 10.33 -9.03 -6.43
C LEU A 216 9.37 -8.03 -7.11
N ASP A 217 8.71 -8.50 -8.15
CA ASP A 217 7.72 -7.87 -9.03
C ASP A 217 8.25 -6.74 -9.92
N PHE A 218 9.27 -6.01 -9.51
CA PHE A 218 9.72 -4.80 -10.21
C PHE A 218 11.15 -4.94 -10.75
N ALA A 219 11.30 -4.84 -12.06
CA ALA A 219 12.61 -4.81 -12.73
C ALA A 219 13.34 -3.47 -12.48
N LEU A 220 14.66 -3.50 -12.55
CA LEU A 220 15.49 -2.28 -12.61
C LEU A 220 15.35 -1.62 -14.00
N PRO A 221 15.07 -0.31 -14.07
CA PRO A 221 14.98 0.39 -15.35
C PRO A 221 16.30 0.37 -16.12
N GLY A 222 16.27 -0.05 -17.39
CA GLY A 222 17.43 -0.01 -18.29
C GLY A 222 18.56 -0.99 -17.94
N VAL A 223 18.30 -2.00 -17.08
CA VAL A 223 19.30 -2.98 -16.67
C VAL A 223 18.79 -4.38 -16.97
N GLU A 224 19.56 -5.14 -17.74
CA GLU A 224 19.22 -6.53 -18.07
C GLU A 224 19.44 -7.46 -16.86
N PRO A 225 18.43 -8.27 -16.47
CA PRO A 225 18.59 -9.22 -15.37
C PRO A 225 19.54 -10.35 -15.76
N SER A 226 20.38 -10.77 -14.80
CA SER A 226 21.19 -11.99 -14.94
C SER A 226 20.33 -13.23 -14.95
N TRP A 227 19.20 -13.19 -14.25
CA TRP A 227 18.20 -14.25 -14.25
C TRP A 227 16.83 -13.69 -13.89
N GLN A 228 15.78 -14.27 -14.46
CA GLN A 228 14.40 -13.95 -14.15
C GLN A 228 13.56 -15.21 -14.06
N ARG A 229 12.54 -15.17 -13.20
CA ARG A 229 11.55 -16.24 -13.10
C ARG A 229 10.17 -15.67 -12.82
N GLN A 230 9.18 -16.18 -13.53
CA GLN A 230 7.79 -15.96 -13.16
C GLN A 230 7.45 -16.83 -11.93
N GLY A 231 7.11 -16.17 -10.84
CA GLY A 231 6.67 -16.77 -9.59
C GLY A 231 5.18 -17.15 -9.62
N PRO A 232 4.64 -17.61 -8.48
CA PRO A 232 3.22 -17.95 -8.39
C PRO A 232 2.33 -16.72 -8.62
N GLY A 233 1.30 -16.87 -9.47
CA GLY A 233 0.33 -15.82 -9.76
C GLY A 233 0.92 -14.70 -10.62
N ARG A 234 0.90 -13.46 -10.10
CA ARG A 234 1.39 -12.27 -10.81
C ARG A 234 2.84 -11.91 -10.50
N HIS A 235 3.49 -12.70 -9.64
CA HIS A 235 4.78 -12.33 -9.10
C HIS A 235 5.91 -12.67 -10.07
N SER A 236 6.94 -11.81 -10.14
CA SER A 236 8.12 -12.03 -10.98
C SER A 236 9.38 -11.74 -10.18
N LEU A 237 10.34 -12.65 -10.20
CA LEU A 237 11.60 -12.51 -9.51
C LEU A 237 12.70 -12.09 -10.49
N TRP A 238 13.38 -10.99 -10.18
CA TRP A 238 14.44 -10.41 -10.99
C TRP A 238 15.75 -10.47 -10.21
N VAL A 239 16.81 -11.00 -10.82
CA VAL A 239 18.11 -11.22 -10.18
C VAL A 239 19.20 -10.57 -11.01
N TYR A 240 20.03 -9.77 -10.35
CA TYR A 240 21.09 -8.99 -10.98
C TYR A 240 22.41 -9.25 -10.27
N ARG A 241 23.45 -9.59 -11.03
CA ARG A 241 24.82 -9.73 -10.51
C ARG A 241 25.56 -8.41 -10.63
N MET A 242 26.40 -8.09 -9.65
CA MET A 242 27.34 -6.97 -9.74
C MET A 242 28.61 -7.35 -10.52
N PRO A 243 29.17 -6.45 -11.34
CA PRO A 243 28.62 -5.13 -11.68
C PRO A 243 27.37 -5.24 -12.58
N LEU A 244 26.44 -4.29 -12.44
CA LEU A 244 25.23 -4.26 -13.28
C LEU A 244 25.61 -4.07 -14.76
N GLY A 245 25.20 -5.01 -15.61
CA GLY A 245 25.29 -4.88 -17.06
C GLY A 245 24.41 -3.72 -17.55
N GLY A 246 25.00 -2.77 -18.28
CA GLY A 246 24.29 -1.58 -18.80
C GLY A 246 24.29 -0.35 -17.88
N ALA A 247 24.89 -0.42 -16.68
CA ALA A 247 24.92 0.72 -15.75
C ALA A 247 25.69 1.97 -16.25
N GLY A 248 26.45 1.85 -17.34
CA GLY A 248 27.05 2.99 -18.03
C GLY A 248 26.02 3.91 -18.71
N GLU A 249 24.83 3.41 -19.05
CA GLU A 249 23.73 4.20 -19.66
C GLU A 249 22.71 4.71 -18.63
N ALA A 250 22.57 4.01 -17.49
CA ALA A 250 21.60 4.36 -16.44
C ALA A 250 21.91 5.70 -15.73
N VAL A 251 23.14 6.21 -15.80
CA VAL A 251 23.52 7.52 -15.22
C VAL A 251 23.03 8.69 -16.09
N VAL A 252 22.69 8.45 -17.36
CA VAL A 252 22.27 9.53 -18.28
C VAL A 252 20.75 9.61 -18.40
N HIS A 253 20.02 8.52 -18.16
CA HIS A 253 18.56 8.52 -18.30
C HIS A 253 17.85 8.54 -16.94
N VAL A 254 17.87 9.70 -16.29
CA VAL A 254 16.67 10.13 -15.56
C VAL A 254 15.58 10.21 -16.65
N PRO A 255 14.46 9.48 -16.56
CA PRO A 255 13.37 9.75 -17.48
C PRO A 255 12.98 11.20 -17.24
N GLU A 256 13.06 12.05 -18.26
CA GLU A 256 12.36 13.33 -18.21
C GLU A 256 10.94 13.04 -17.74
N PRO A 257 10.39 13.82 -16.81
CA PRO A 257 9.01 13.63 -16.38
C PRO A 257 8.14 13.55 -17.63
N GLU A 258 7.33 12.49 -17.74
CA GLU A 258 6.43 12.31 -18.89
C GLU A 258 5.72 13.63 -19.16
N GLU A 259 5.93 14.19 -20.37
CA GLU A 259 5.32 15.44 -20.81
C GLU A 259 3.81 15.32 -20.57
N THR A 260 3.31 16.13 -19.64
CA THR A 260 1.93 16.01 -19.22
C THR A 260 1.03 16.24 -20.42
N PRO A 261 -0.19 15.65 -20.46
CA PRO A 261 -1.13 15.91 -21.55
C PRO A 261 -1.38 17.41 -21.81
N TYR A 262 -1.15 18.25 -20.80
CA TYR A 262 -1.21 19.70 -20.85
C TYR A 262 -0.02 20.32 -21.61
N GLU A 263 1.21 19.91 -21.32
CA GLU A 263 2.42 20.41 -21.99
C GLU A 263 2.43 20.02 -23.47
N LYS A 264 2.00 18.79 -23.78
CA LYS A 264 1.81 18.33 -25.16
C LYS A 264 0.78 19.17 -25.92
N ALA A 265 -0.34 19.50 -25.29
CA ALA A 265 -1.36 20.37 -25.89
C ALA A 265 -0.87 21.81 -26.12
N GLN A 266 -0.04 22.36 -25.22
CA GLN A 266 0.56 23.68 -25.40
C GLN A 266 1.56 23.71 -26.55
N ARG A 267 2.35 22.65 -26.70
CA ARG A 267 3.34 22.52 -27.79
C ARG A 267 2.66 22.40 -29.15
N GLU A 268 1.58 21.62 -29.24
CA GLU A 268 0.76 21.52 -30.45
C GLU A 268 0.07 22.85 -30.81
N LEU A 269 -0.32 23.66 -29.81
CA LEU A 269 -0.88 25.00 -30.03
C LEU A 269 0.17 26.00 -30.53
N GLN A 270 1.42 25.90 -30.06
CA GLN A 270 2.51 26.76 -30.52
C GLN A 270 3.01 26.40 -31.92
N GLN A 271 2.96 25.13 -32.32
CA GLN A 271 3.35 24.68 -33.66
C GLN A 271 2.30 24.98 -34.75
N ARG A 272 1.08 25.36 -34.35
CA ARG A 272 -0.01 25.75 -35.26
C ARG A 272 -0.11 27.27 -35.49
N ARG A 273 0.80 28.06 -34.92
CA ARG A 273 0.96 29.50 -35.20
C ARG A 273 2.15 29.72 -36.12
#